data_AF-A0A1A5YBK0-F1
#
_entry.id   AF-A0A1A5YBK0-F1
#
_cell.length_a   1.000
_cell.length_b   1.000
_cell.length_c   1.000
_cell.angle_alpha   90.00
_cell.angle_beta   90.00
_cell.angle_gamma   90.00
#
_symmetry.space_group_name_H-M   'P 1'
#
loop_
_entity.id
_entity.type
_entity.pdbx_description
1 polymer ?
#
loop_
_entity_poly.entity_id
_entity_poly.type
_entity_poly.pdbx_seq_one_letter_code
_entity_poly.pdbx_strand_id
1 'polypeptide(L)'
;MKVWKLSTHNRNVELNTVRNDYYEYQDNFDGNQILDLVKPHLMVFKKGKYYDFPYFTSGIPIFSLKAIDLLKVFLEDNVQFFDCTVENYEMPIKMLNITNLIDAVDYSQSVPFLLLWRKWSGFKKLSFLKTKVSEQHIFKIPESYKTNVYVSDYFRDTVLNSKLKGFVFDEVWNSEDIDETANAKQRQYKKMVGDIEREKGEELDWENAMKFVLSGSAIRCAAWKIQAKTDVLMLGNLNLDAGYSWTKANNMIPTLSTFKWHVAERSDF
;
A
#
# COMPACT_ATOMS: atom_id res chain seq x y z
N MET A 1 3.00 -11.63 -10.87
CA MET A 1 3.44 -12.07 -9.53
C MET A 1 2.78 -11.20 -8.49
N LYS A 2 2.42 -11.77 -7.35
CA LYS A 2 1.74 -11.05 -6.27
C LYS A 2 2.47 -11.22 -4.95
N VAL A 3 2.29 -10.23 -4.09
CA VAL A 3 2.77 -10.23 -2.71
C VAL A 3 1.54 -10.19 -1.79
N TRP A 4 1.58 -11.03 -0.78
CA TRP A 4 0.50 -11.24 0.18
C TRP A 4 0.95 -10.87 1.56
N LYS A 5 0.14 -10.10 2.29
CA LYS A 5 0.32 -9.97 3.73
C LYS A 5 -0.20 -11.25 4.39
N LEU A 6 0.65 -11.84 5.23
CA LEU A 6 0.31 -13.00 6.03
C LEU A 6 -0.35 -12.56 7.34
N SER A 7 -1.55 -13.09 7.58
CA SER A 7 -2.40 -12.78 8.74
C SER A 7 -2.96 -14.07 9.36
N THR A 8 -3.48 -13.97 10.58
CA THR A 8 -4.13 -15.10 11.28
C THR A 8 -5.65 -15.04 11.13
N HIS A 9 -6.29 -16.22 11.11
CA HIS A 9 -7.75 -16.31 11.12
C HIS A 9 -8.30 -16.07 12.54
N ASN A 10 -9.45 -15.40 12.66
CA ASN A 10 -10.14 -15.15 13.94
C ASN A 10 -10.58 -16.39 14.76
N ARG A 11 -10.38 -17.61 14.21
CA ARG A 11 -10.67 -18.89 14.88
C ARG A 11 -9.39 -19.55 15.41
N ASN A 12 -8.24 -18.90 15.24
CA ASN A 12 -6.99 -19.40 15.79
C ASN A 12 -7.02 -19.30 17.30
N VAL A 13 -6.28 -20.19 17.96
CA VAL A 13 -5.95 -20.00 19.37
C VAL A 13 -5.14 -18.72 19.52
N GLU A 14 -5.48 -17.91 20.52
CA GLU A 14 -4.76 -16.68 20.83
C GLU A 14 -3.87 -16.94 22.05
N LEU A 15 -2.59 -16.62 21.88
CA LEU A 15 -1.55 -16.74 22.89
C LEU A 15 -1.18 -15.33 23.36
N ASN A 16 -0.80 -15.23 24.63
CA ASN A 16 -0.19 -14.03 25.18
C ASN A 16 0.92 -14.42 26.16
N THR A 17 1.75 -13.48 26.56
CA THR A 17 2.74 -13.74 27.61
C THR A 17 2.03 -13.82 28.96
N VAL A 18 2.56 -14.66 29.86
CA VAL A 18 1.97 -14.86 31.19
C VAL A 18 1.95 -13.56 32.01
N ARG A 19 2.96 -12.71 31.82
CA ARG A 19 3.12 -11.44 32.56
C ARG A 19 2.56 -10.22 31.83
N ASN A 20 1.95 -10.41 30.66
CA ASN A 20 1.47 -9.34 29.78
C ASN A 20 2.56 -8.33 29.36
N ASP A 21 3.81 -8.79 29.29
CA ASP A 21 5.03 -8.12 28.83
C ASP A 21 5.32 -8.35 27.33
N TYR A 22 4.29 -8.64 26.53
CA TYR A 22 4.46 -8.99 25.10
C TYR A 22 5.16 -7.92 24.26
N TYR A 23 5.17 -6.65 24.71
CA TYR A 23 5.89 -5.54 24.08
C TYR A 23 7.40 -5.76 24.05
N GLU A 24 7.97 -6.45 25.05
CA GLU A 24 9.42 -6.74 25.11
C GLU A 24 9.88 -7.60 23.93
N TYR A 25 8.99 -8.43 23.40
CA TYR A 25 9.27 -9.22 22.21
C TYR A 25 9.22 -8.36 20.94
N GLN A 26 8.33 -7.38 20.86
CA GLN A 26 8.22 -6.50 19.69
C GLN A 26 9.48 -5.68 19.45
N ASP A 27 10.21 -5.34 20.50
CA ASP A 27 11.43 -4.54 20.40
C ASP A 27 12.65 -5.37 20.00
N ASN A 28 12.66 -6.67 20.30
CA ASN A 28 13.77 -7.57 19.94
C ASN A 28 13.60 -8.25 18.58
N PHE A 29 12.37 -8.37 18.05
CA PHE A 29 12.08 -9.06 16.79
C PHE A 29 12.07 -8.08 15.59
N ASP A 30 13.18 -7.35 15.45
CA ASP A 30 13.37 -6.27 14.47
C ASP A 30 13.86 -6.75 13.09
N GLY A 31 14.08 -8.06 12.93
CA GLY A 31 14.64 -8.67 11.72
C GLY A 31 16.13 -8.97 11.81
N ASN A 32 16.82 -8.57 12.89
CA ASN A 32 18.18 -9.02 13.17
C ASN A 32 18.18 -10.41 13.83
N GLN A 33 19.33 -11.09 13.80
CA GLN A 33 19.54 -12.32 14.56
C GLN A 33 19.49 -12.02 16.06
N ILE A 34 18.74 -12.81 16.82
CA ILE A 34 18.66 -12.69 18.28
C ILE A 34 19.50 -13.79 18.89
N LEU A 35 20.62 -13.44 19.52
CA LEU A 35 21.56 -14.43 20.06
C LEU A 35 21.08 -15.03 21.39
N ASP A 36 20.57 -14.19 22.29
CA ASP A 36 20.26 -14.55 23.67
C ASP A 36 18.78 -14.29 24.01
N LEU A 37 17.87 -14.93 23.28
CA LEU A 37 16.46 -14.87 23.63
C LEU A 37 16.16 -15.80 24.81
N VAL A 38 15.68 -15.22 25.92
CA VAL A 38 15.10 -16.02 27.01
C VAL A 38 13.88 -16.78 26.47
N LYS A 39 13.85 -18.09 26.70
CA LYS A 39 12.78 -18.97 26.20
C LYS A 39 11.38 -18.37 26.50
N PRO A 40 10.58 -18.02 25.47
CA PRO A 40 9.28 -17.41 25.68
C PRO A 40 8.35 -18.28 26.54
N HIS A 41 7.74 -17.68 27.57
CA HIS A 41 6.74 -18.32 28.42
C HIS A 41 5.36 -17.68 28.17
N LEU A 42 4.48 -18.44 27.53
CA LEU A 42 3.19 -17.99 27.03
C LEU A 42 2.05 -18.72 27.74
N MET A 43 0.84 -18.19 27.59
CA MET A 43 -0.41 -18.81 28.01
C MET A 43 -1.44 -18.71 26.89
N VAL A 44 -2.43 -19.61 26.93
CA VAL A 44 -3.63 -19.48 26.09
C VAL A 44 -4.48 -18.34 26.63
N PHE A 45 -4.50 -17.22 25.92
CA PHE A 45 -5.36 -16.08 26.24
C PHE A 45 -6.80 -16.35 25.82
N LYS A 46 -7.00 -16.98 24.65
CA LYS A 46 -8.33 -17.35 24.15
C LYS A 46 -8.26 -18.66 23.37
N LYS A 47 -9.24 -19.53 23.64
CA LYS A 47 -9.40 -20.80 22.93
C LYS A 47 -9.81 -20.56 21.48
N GLY A 48 -9.25 -21.35 20.58
CA GLY A 48 -9.58 -21.36 19.16
C GLY A 48 -9.74 -22.78 18.63
N LYS A 49 -10.15 -22.89 17.35
CA LYS A 49 -10.28 -24.16 16.63
C LYS A 49 -9.05 -24.49 15.78
N TYR A 50 -8.22 -23.50 15.47
CA TYR A 50 -7.05 -23.66 14.60
C TYR A 50 -5.76 -23.43 15.38
N TYR A 51 -4.79 -24.30 15.13
CA TYR A 51 -3.57 -24.42 15.91
C TYR A 51 -2.31 -24.36 15.04
N ASP A 52 -2.43 -24.38 13.70
CA ASP A 52 -1.24 -24.41 12.84
C ASP A 52 -0.51 -23.04 12.79
N PHE A 53 -1.22 -21.93 13.02
CA PHE A 53 -0.70 -20.56 13.10
C PHE A 53 -1.35 -19.75 14.23
N PRO A 54 -1.08 -20.03 15.52
CA PRO A 54 -1.64 -19.27 16.63
C PRO A 54 -1.46 -17.75 16.49
N TYR A 55 -2.46 -16.99 16.92
CA TYR A 55 -2.31 -15.54 17.04
C TYR A 55 -1.54 -15.23 18.31
N PHE A 56 -0.48 -14.43 18.22
CA PHE A 56 0.23 -13.91 19.37
C PHE A 56 0.03 -12.39 19.42
N THR A 57 -0.35 -11.85 20.59
CA THR A 57 -0.68 -10.43 20.77
C THR A 57 0.42 -9.47 20.29
N SER A 58 1.68 -9.86 20.33
CA SER A 58 2.80 -9.05 19.81
C SER A 58 2.82 -8.92 18.29
N GLY A 59 2.12 -9.79 17.54
CA GLY A 59 2.17 -9.88 16.08
C GLY A 59 3.31 -10.76 15.55
N ILE A 60 4.18 -11.29 16.41
CA ILE A 60 5.25 -12.20 16.00
C ILE A 60 4.64 -13.54 15.58
N PRO A 61 5.00 -14.09 14.40
CA PRO A 61 4.45 -15.36 13.97
C PRO A 61 4.84 -16.52 14.88
N ILE A 62 3.87 -17.36 15.19
CA ILE A 62 4.07 -18.64 15.88
C ILE A 62 3.47 -19.72 15.00
N PHE A 63 4.25 -20.73 14.62
CA PHE A 63 3.77 -21.84 13.81
C PHE A 63 3.84 -23.15 14.59
N SER A 64 2.89 -24.04 14.33
CA SER A 64 3.02 -25.44 14.71
C SER A 64 4.20 -26.10 14.01
N LEU A 65 4.77 -27.14 14.61
CA LEU A 65 5.82 -27.92 13.96
C LEU A 65 5.39 -28.47 12.59
N LYS A 66 4.13 -28.92 12.47
CA LYS A 66 3.55 -29.37 11.21
C LYS A 66 3.60 -28.29 10.11
N ALA A 67 3.31 -27.04 10.45
CA ALA A 67 3.40 -25.93 9.50
C ALA A 67 4.86 -25.62 9.14
N ILE A 68 5.77 -25.68 10.12
CA ILE A 68 7.21 -25.47 9.89
C ILE A 68 7.76 -26.54 8.95
N ASP A 69 7.45 -27.82 9.19
CA ASP A 69 7.93 -28.94 8.37
C ASP A 69 7.46 -28.81 6.92
N LEU A 70 6.20 -28.41 6.71
CA LEU A 70 5.65 -28.20 5.37
C LEU A 70 6.30 -27.01 4.66
N LEU A 71 6.58 -25.94 5.39
CA LEU A 71 7.06 -24.66 4.83
C LEU A 71 8.58 -24.51 4.91
N LYS A 72 9.29 -25.57 5.32
CA LYS A 72 10.72 -25.58 5.63
C LYS A 72 11.57 -24.92 4.55
N VAL A 73 11.31 -25.24 3.28
CA VAL A 73 12.01 -24.69 2.10
C VAL A 73 11.94 -23.16 2.00
N PHE A 74 10.92 -22.52 2.57
CA PHE A 74 10.77 -21.07 2.57
C PHE A 74 11.40 -20.42 3.82
N LEU A 75 11.52 -21.18 4.91
CA LEU A 75 11.87 -20.66 6.23
C LEU A 75 13.36 -20.81 6.58
N GLU A 76 14.03 -21.86 6.10
CA GLU A 76 15.38 -22.26 6.57
C GLU A 76 16.41 -21.13 6.60
N ASP A 77 16.49 -20.31 5.55
CA ASP A 77 17.48 -19.21 5.47
C ASP A 77 16.93 -17.85 5.92
N ASN A 78 15.62 -17.76 6.13
CA ASN A 78 14.92 -16.49 6.33
C ASN A 78 14.36 -16.31 7.73
N VAL A 79 14.47 -17.34 8.58
CA VAL A 79 13.81 -17.40 9.88
C VAL A 79 14.71 -18.04 10.93
N GLN A 80 14.80 -17.38 12.08
CA GLN A 80 15.33 -17.96 13.30
C GLN A 80 14.17 -18.48 14.16
N PHE A 81 14.30 -19.71 14.65
CA PHE A 81 13.25 -20.40 15.39
C PHE A 81 13.53 -20.43 16.88
N PHE A 82 12.51 -20.17 17.69
CA PHE A 82 12.58 -20.22 19.15
C PHE A 82 11.56 -21.18 19.73
N ASP A 83 12.00 -22.04 20.64
CA ASP A 83 11.10 -22.89 21.41
C ASP A 83 10.28 -22.05 22.38
N CYS A 84 9.00 -22.37 22.53
CA CYS A 84 8.14 -21.72 23.51
C CYS A 84 7.70 -22.72 24.58
N THR A 85 7.49 -22.25 25.80
CA THR A 85 6.70 -22.96 26.81
C THR A 85 5.32 -22.31 26.83
N VAL A 86 4.25 -23.09 26.74
CA VAL A 86 2.89 -22.57 26.75
C VAL A 86 2.05 -23.28 27.80
N GLU A 87 1.50 -22.52 28.75
CA GLU A 87 0.65 -23.05 29.80
C GLU A 87 -0.64 -23.66 29.22
N ASN A 88 -0.96 -24.90 29.63
CA ASN A 88 -2.17 -25.62 29.23
C ASN A 88 -2.36 -25.75 27.71
N TYR A 89 -1.26 -25.92 26.97
CA TYR A 89 -1.25 -26.04 25.52
C TYR A 89 -0.30 -27.16 25.07
N GLU A 90 -0.86 -28.21 24.50
CA GLU A 90 -0.12 -29.44 24.20
C GLU A 90 0.47 -29.46 22.78
N MET A 91 0.03 -28.55 21.90
CA MET A 91 0.47 -28.55 20.52
C MET A 91 1.90 -27.97 20.42
N PRO A 92 2.85 -28.69 19.81
CA PRO A 92 4.22 -28.19 19.71
C PRO A 92 4.29 -27.07 18.67
N ILE A 93 4.82 -25.93 19.11
CA ILE A 93 4.91 -24.69 18.34
C ILE A 93 6.30 -24.07 18.50
N LYS A 94 6.70 -23.25 17.53
CA LYS A 94 7.86 -22.38 17.64
C LYS A 94 7.47 -20.95 17.29
N MET A 95 8.14 -20.00 17.93
CA MET A 95 8.09 -18.59 17.58
C MET A 95 9.13 -18.31 16.50
N LEU A 96 8.76 -17.49 15.52
CA LEU A 96 9.56 -17.24 14.33
C LEU A 96 10.02 -15.78 14.32
N ASN A 97 11.33 -15.58 14.36
CA ASN A 97 11.94 -14.30 14.00
C ASN A 97 12.30 -14.33 12.52
N ILE A 98 11.54 -13.62 11.71
CA ILE A 98 11.84 -13.50 10.27
C ILE A 98 12.96 -12.50 10.10
N THR A 99 14.12 -13.00 9.70
CA THR A 99 15.36 -12.22 9.55
C THR A 99 15.55 -11.67 8.14
N ASN A 100 14.71 -12.09 7.20
CA ASN A 100 14.71 -11.56 5.85
C ASN A 100 14.01 -10.20 5.79
N LEU A 101 14.75 -9.14 6.14
CA LEU A 101 14.30 -7.75 6.09
C LEU A 101 14.82 -7.11 4.79
N ILE A 102 13.90 -6.76 3.89
CA ILE A 102 14.25 -6.20 2.57
C ILE A 102 13.67 -4.80 2.39
N ASP A 103 14.50 -3.86 1.95
CA ASP A 103 14.08 -2.54 1.53
C ASP A 103 13.51 -2.62 0.10
N ALA A 104 12.24 -2.98 -0.03
CA ALA A 104 11.62 -3.28 -1.31
C ALA A 104 10.45 -2.36 -1.68
N VAL A 105 10.18 -1.31 -0.90
CA VAL A 105 9.06 -0.40 -1.15
C VAL A 105 9.36 0.50 -2.35
N ASP A 106 8.44 0.54 -3.31
CA ASP A 106 8.42 1.57 -4.35
C ASP A 106 7.65 2.79 -3.84
N TYR A 107 8.39 3.75 -3.28
CA TYR A 107 7.85 5.00 -2.75
C TYR A 107 7.17 5.88 -3.81
N SER A 108 7.50 5.71 -5.09
CA SER A 108 6.87 6.48 -6.18
C SER A 108 5.45 5.99 -6.49
N GLN A 109 5.16 4.72 -6.19
CA GLN A 109 3.88 4.07 -6.45
C GLN A 109 3.12 3.71 -5.16
N SER A 110 3.70 3.98 -3.99
CA SER A 110 3.09 3.73 -2.69
C SER A 110 2.44 5.01 -2.14
N VAL A 111 1.30 4.85 -1.48
CA VAL A 111 0.57 5.94 -0.83
C VAL A 111 0.67 5.77 0.68
N PRO A 112 1.43 6.62 1.39
CA PRO A 112 1.56 6.53 2.84
C PRO A 112 0.21 6.81 3.53
N PHE A 113 -0.04 6.10 4.62
CA PHE A 113 -1.13 6.35 5.54
C PHE A 113 -0.59 7.10 6.76
N LEU A 114 -1.06 8.34 6.94
CA LEU A 114 -0.71 9.19 8.07
C LEU A 114 -1.92 9.36 8.98
N LEU A 115 -1.70 9.28 10.29
CA LEU A 115 -2.67 9.67 11.31
C LEU A 115 -2.68 11.20 11.49
N LEU A 116 -3.57 11.68 12.37
CA LEU A 116 -3.54 13.05 12.90
C LEU A 116 -2.09 13.44 13.29
N TRP A 117 -1.73 14.70 13.05
CA TRP A 117 -0.37 15.24 13.28
C TRP A 117 0.72 14.67 12.38
N ARG A 118 0.36 14.09 11.21
CA ARG A 118 1.29 13.53 10.20
C ARG A 118 2.14 12.37 10.73
N LYS A 119 1.71 11.70 11.80
CA LYS A 119 2.40 10.51 12.30
C LYS A 119 2.20 9.36 11.31
N TRP A 120 3.31 8.78 10.85
CA TRP A 120 3.27 7.63 9.94
C TRP A 120 2.59 6.44 10.61
N SER A 121 1.69 5.77 9.89
CA SER A 121 0.89 4.66 10.40
C SER A 121 0.80 3.47 9.43
N GLY A 122 1.42 3.54 8.25
CA GLY A 122 1.38 2.47 7.26
C GLY A 122 1.28 2.98 5.83
N PHE A 123 0.68 2.16 4.98
CA PHE A 123 0.39 2.47 3.59
C PHE A 123 -1.10 2.26 3.31
N LYS A 124 -1.74 3.22 2.62
CA LYS A 124 -3.07 3.02 2.02
C LYS A 124 -2.98 2.15 0.78
N LYS A 125 -1.90 2.32 0.01
CA LYS A 125 -1.51 1.51 -1.14
C LYS A 125 -0.02 1.23 -1.00
N LEU A 126 0.35 -0.04 -0.98
CA LEU A 126 1.74 -0.47 -0.91
C LEU A 126 2.14 -1.04 -2.27
N SER A 127 3.25 -0.55 -2.81
CA SER A 127 3.84 -1.03 -4.05
C SER A 127 5.26 -1.48 -3.80
N PHE A 128 5.69 -2.55 -4.47
CA PHE A 128 7.02 -3.11 -4.32
C PHE A 128 7.86 -2.96 -5.59
N LEU A 129 9.17 -2.83 -5.42
CA LEU A 129 10.15 -2.97 -6.48
C LEU A 129 10.24 -4.45 -6.87
N LYS A 130 9.69 -4.79 -8.04
CA LYS A 130 9.62 -6.18 -8.56
C LYS A 130 10.94 -6.93 -8.47
N THR A 131 12.04 -6.26 -8.80
CA THR A 131 13.40 -6.83 -8.80
C THR A 131 13.90 -7.24 -7.41
N LYS A 132 13.35 -6.66 -6.33
CA LYS A 132 13.73 -6.99 -4.95
C LYS A 132 12.86 -8.08 -4.33
N VAL A 133 11.65 -8.31 -4.86
CA VAL A 133 10.67 -9.27 -4.29
C VAL A 133 10.50 -10.56 -5.08
N SER A 134 11.04 -10.66 -6.31
CA SER A 134 10.81 -11.80 -7.21
C SER A 134 11.26 -13.16 -6.65
N GLU A 135 12.32 -13.17 -5.85
CA GLU A 135 12.92 -14.38 -5.27
C GLU A 135 12.66 -14.51 -3.77
N GLN A 136 11.75 -13.70 -3.22
CA GLN A 136 11.51 -13.61 -1.79
C GLN A 136 10.21 -14.32 -1.43
N HIS A 137 10.30 -15.43 -0.70
CA HIS A 137 9.12 -16.23 -0.36
C HIS A 137 8.47 -15.86 0.97
N ILE A 138 9.25 -15.34 1.91
CA ILE A 138 8.81 -14.78 3.19
C ILE A 138 9.77 -13.65 3.58
N PHE A 139 9.24 -12.47 3.92
CA PHE A 139 10.06 -11.31 4.25
C PHE A 139 9.29 -10.26 5.06
N LYS A 140 10.04 -9.30 5.59
CA LYS A 140 9.57 -8.07 6.23
C LYS A 140 10.11 -6.84 5.49
N ILE A 141 9.52 -5.68 5.74
CA ILE A 141 10.02 -4.38 5.24
C ILE A 141 10.35 -3.42 6.40
N PRO A 142 11.32 -2.51 6.24
CA PRO A 142 11.75 -1.57 7.29
C PRO A 142 10.64 -0.72 7.89
N GLU A 143 9.58 -0.44 7.13
CA GLU A 143 8.49 0.41 7.57
C GLU A 143 7.52 -0.33 8.49
N SER A 144 7.43 -1.66 8.39
CA SER A 144 6.44 -2.45 9.14
C SER A 144 6.94 -3.78 9.69
N TYR A 145 8.25 -3.91 9.91
CA TYR A 145 8.89 -5.14 10.36
C TYR A 145 8.34 -5.68 11.70
N LYS A 146 7.80 -4.80 12.56
CA LYS A 146 7.21 -5.20 13.84
C LYS A 146 5.87 -5.93 13.70
N THR A 147 5.11 -5.66 12.63
CA THR A 147 3.69 -6.03 12.58
C THR A 147 3.29 -6.81 11.34
N ASN A 148 4.00 -6.66 10.22
CA ASN A 148 3.60 -7.25 8.95
C ASN A 148 4.66 -8.20 8.43
N VAL A 149 4.18 -9.35 7.95
CA VAL A 149 4.95 -10.35 7.23
C VAL A 149 4.36 -10.47 5.83
N TYR A 150 5.23 -10.50 4.83
CA TYR A 150 4.85 -10.64 3.43
C TYR A 150 5.36 -11.95 2.87
N VAL A 151 4.58 -12.53 1.97
CA VAL A 151 4.88 -13.82 1.34
C VAL A 151 4.56 -13.81 -0.15
N SER A 152 5.24 -14.67 -0.89
CA SER A 152 5.01 -14.88 -2.33
C SER A 152 3.75 -15.71 -2.62
N ASP A 153 3.32 -15.70 -3.89
CA ASP A 153 2.30 -16.65 -4.41
C ASP A 153 2.65 -18.11 -4.08
N TYR A 154 3.93 -18.49 -4.24
CA TYR A 154 4.34 -19.89 -4.05
C TYR A 154 4.21 -20.36 -2.59
N PHE A 155 4.55 -19.49 -1.64
CA PHE A 155 4.31 -19.75 -0.21
C PHE A 155 2.81 -19.89 0.07
N ARG A 156 2.00 -18.93 -0.39
CA ARG A 156 0.55 -18.92 -0.22
C ARG A 156 -0.07 -20.22 -0.75
N ASP A 157 0.26 -20.58 -1.98
CA ASP A 157 -0.33 -21.74 -2.66
C ASP A 157 0.08 -23.04 -1.99
N THR A 158 1.30 -23.13 -1.48
CA THR A 158 1.74 -24.29 -0.68
C THR A 158 0.86 -24.45 0.56
N VAL A 159 0.54 -23.35 1.27
CA VAL A 159 -0.36 -23.39 2.42
C VAL A 159 -1.78 -23.74 2.01
N LEU A 160 -2.34 -23.08 0.98
CA LEU A 160 -3.73 -23.28 0.55
C LEU A 160 -3.99 -24.69 -0.01
N ASN A 161 -3.03 -25.26 -0.72
CA ASN A 161 -3.12 -26.62 -1.26
C ASN A 161 -2.87 -27.71 -0.19
N SER A 162 -2.57 -27.31 1.05
CA SER A 162 -2.34 -28.21 2.16
C SER A 162 -3.57 -28.38 3.07
N LYS A 163 -3.40 -29.12 4.16
CA LYS A 163 -4.38 -29.25 5.24
C LYS A 163 -4.12 -28.29 6.41
N LEU A 164 -3.22 -27.32 6.27
CA LEU A 164 -3.00 -26.29 7.29
C LEU A 164 -4.23 -25.40 7.45
N LYS A 165 -4.50 -24.96 8.68
CA LYS A 165 -5.64 -24.11 9.03
C LYS A 165 -5.19 -22.85 9.76
N GLY A 166 -5.95 -21.78 9.59
CA GLY A 166 -5.74 -20.54 10.32
C GLY A 166 -4.86 -19.51 9.64
N PHE A 167 -4.42 -19.76 8.41
CA PHE A 167 -3.70 -18.80 7.59
C PHE A 167 -4.69 -17.94 6.79
N VAL A 168 -4.45 -16.63 6.77
CA VAL A 168 -5.17 -15.66 5.95
C VAL A 168 -4.14 -14.89 5.13
N PHE A 169 -4.47 -14.62 3.88
CA PHE A 169 -3.60 -13.93 2.94
C PHE A 169 -4.35 -12.76 2.32
N ASP A 170 -3.86 -11.55 2.58
CA ASP A 170 -4.41 -10.33 2.02
C ASP A 170 -3.53 -9.89 0.84
N GLU A 171 -4.09 -9.75 -0.36
CA GLU A 171 -3.33 -9.26 -1.51
C GLU A 171 -2.92 -7.81 -1.26
N VAL A 172 -1.61 -7.53 -1.26
CA VAL A 172 -1.11 -6.16 -1.04
C VAL A 172 -0.49 -5.54 -2.29
N TRP A 173 -0.07 -6.37 -3.24
CA TRP A 173 0.53 -5.89 -4.49
C TRP A 173 0.49 -6.95 -5.58
N ASN A 174 0.28 -6.51 -6.81
CA ASN A 174 0.39 -7.31 -8.03
C ASN A 174 1.29 -6.59 -9.04
N SER A 175 2.28 -7.29 -9.57
CA SER A 175 3.22 -6.74 -10.55
C SER A 175 2.57 -6.36 -11.88
N GLU A 176 1.41 -6.95 -12.19
CA GLU A 176 0.67 -6.69 -13.44
C GLU A 176 -0.18 -5.41 -13.36
N ASP A 177 -0.52 -4.96 -12.15
CA ASP A 177 -1.36 -3.77 -11.93
C ASP A 177 -0.62 -2.45 -12.21
N ILE A 178 0.71 -2.51 -12.33
CA ILE A 178 1.58 -1.34 -12.57
C ILE A 178 1.35 -0.79 -13.99
N ASP A 179 1.12 -1.67 -14.97
CA ASP A 179 0.83 -1.25 -16.34
C ASP A 179 -0.60 -0.70 -16.50
N GLU A 180 -1.58 -1.26 -15.79
CA GLU A 180 -2.96 -0.81 -15.94
C GLU A 180 -3.21 0.55 -15.31
N THR A 181 -2.60 0.89 -14.18
CA THR A 181 -2.88 2.18 -13.53
C THR A 181 -2.34 3.37 -14.34
N ALA A 182 -1.10 3.27 -14.84
CA ALA A 182 -0.51 4.33 -15.66
C ALA A 182 -1.19 4.41 -17.04
N ASN A 183 -1.45 3.27 -17.68
CA ASN A 183 -2.15 3.24 -18.96
C ASN A 183 -3.62 3.66 -18.83
N ALA A 184 -4.30 3.34 -17.72
CA ALA A 184 -5.67 3.78 -17.45
C ALA A 184 -5.72 5.29 -17.20
N LYS A 185 -4.80 5.85 -16.39
CA LYS A 185 -4.69 7.31 -16.22
C LYS A 185 -4.41 8.01 -17.54
N GLN A 186 -3.52 7.45 -18.37
CA GLN A 186 -3.23 8.00 -19.70
C GLN A 186 -4.44 7.89 -20.65
N ARG A 187 -5.17 6.76 -20.64
CA ARG A 187 -6.39 6.56 -21.43
C ARG A 187 -7.50 7.50 -20.98
N GLN A 188 -7.69 7.65 -19.67
CA GLN A 188 -8.66 8.57 -19.07
C GLN A 188 -8.32 10.02 -19.39
N TYR A 189 -7.05 10.42 -19.28
CA TYR A 189 -6.58 11.73 -19.70
C TYR A 189 -6.87 12.00 -21.18
N LYS A 190 -6.48 11.06 -22.07
CA LYS A 190 -6.77 11.17 -23.51
C LYS A 190 -8.27 11.24 -23.78
N LYS A 191 -9.08 10.46 -23.06
CA LYS A 191 -10.54 10.49 -23.16
C LYS A 191 -11.08 11.85 -22.74
N MET A 192 -10.68 12.41 -21.60
CA MET A 192 -11.13 13.73 -21.14
C MET A 192 -10.74 14.85 -22.09
N VAL A 193 -9.50 14.86 -22.61
CA VAL A 193 -9.09 15.84 -23.62
C VAL A 193 -9.95 15.68 -24.89
N GLY A 194 -10.20 14.44 -25.32
CA GLY A 194 -11.08 14.15 -26.46
C GLY A 194 -12.55 14.54 -26.22
N ASP A 195 -13.07 14.38 -25.00
CA ASP A 195 -14.41 14.80 -24.61
C ASP A 195 -14.51 16.33 -24.60
N ILE A 196 -13.51 17.03 -24.06
CA ILE A 196 -13.43 18.50 -24.07
C ILE A 196 -13.45 19.05 -25.50
N GLU A 197 -12.75 18.41 -26.42
CA GLU A 197 -12.73 18.79 -27.84
C GLU A 197 -14.01 18.40 -28.60
N ARG A 198 -14.73 17.36 -28.15
CA ARG A 198 -16.02 16.96 -28.74
C ARG A 198 -17.19 17.81 -28.24
N GLU A 199 -17.12 18.24 -26.98
CA GLU A 199 -18.11 19.09 -26.31
C GLU A 199 -17.77 20.58 -26.44
N LYS A 200 -16.84 20.95 -27.33
CA LYS A 200 -16.54 22.36 -27.54
C LYS A 200 -17.72 23.04 -28.20
N GLY A 201 -18.10 24.18 -27.62
CA GLY A 201 -19.08 25.08 -28.20
C GLY A 201 -18.44 25.93 -29.31
N GLU A 202 -18.97 27.13 -29.49
CA GLU A 202 -18.37 28.11 -30.40
C GLU A 202 -16.91 28.40 -30.04
N GLU A 203 -16.04 28.37 -31.05
CA GLU A 203 -14.62 28.68 -30.91
C GLU A 203 -14.41 30.21 -30.96
N LEU A 204 -13.90 30.74 -29.85
CA LEU A 204 -13.59 32.14 -29.66
C LEU A 204 -12.09 32.37 -29.76
N ASP A 205 -11.71 33.52 -30.32
CA ASP A 205 -10.36 34.04 -30.15
C ASP A 205 -10.14 34.53 -28.71
N TRP A 206 -8.89 34.82 -28.39
CA TRP A 206 -8.49 35.26 -27.06
C TRP A 206 -9.28 36.47 -26.55
N GLU A 207 -9.45 37.49 -27.38
CA GLU A 207 -10.10 38.73 -26.97
C GLU A 207 -11.58 38.51 -26.62
N ASN A 208 -12.29 37.74 -27.44
CA ASN A 208 -13.68 37.42 -27.17
C ASN A 208 -13.84 36.43 -26.01
N ALA A 209 -12.95 35.44 -25.89
CA ALA A 209 -12.95 34.49 -24.78
C ALA A 209 -12.70 35.17 -23.42
N MET A 210 -11.79 36.14 -23.36
CA MET A 210 -11.47 36.85 -22.13
C MET A 210 -12.62 37.69 -21.59
N LYS A 211 -13.53 38.18 -22.44
CA LYS A 211 -14.77 38.85 -21.99
C LYS A 211 -15.60 37.95 -21.09
N PHE A 212 -15.69 36.66 -21.41
CA PHE A 212 -16.39 35.68 -20.58
C PHE A 212 -15.69 35.45 -19.25
N VAL A 213 -14.35 35.35 -19.25
CA VAL A 213 -13.57 35.19 -18.00
C VAL A 213 -13.78 36.38 -17.06
N LEU A 214 -13.73 37.60 -17.61
CA LEU A 214 -13.94 38.83 -16.84
C LEU A 214 -15.37 38.96 -16.33
N SER A 215 -16.36 38.43 -17.06
CA SER A 215 -17.75 38.34 -16.61
C SER A 215 -18.02 37.24 -15.57
N GLY A 216 -16.99 36.48 -15.20
CA GLY A 216 -17.05 35.48 -14.12
C GLY A 216 -17.11 34.02 -14.60
N SER A 217 -17.10 33.74 -15.90
CA SER A 217 -17.07 32.39 -16.46
C SER A 217 -15.64 31.82 -16.52
N ALA A 218 -15.49 30.55 -16.93
CA ALA A 218 -14.21 29.98 -17.32
C ALA A 218 -14.16 29.79 -18.85
N ILE A 219 -12.95 29.68 -19.39
CA ILE A 219 -12.72 29.25 -20.77
C ILE A 219 -11.76 28.07 -20.77
N ARG A 220 -11.86 27.18 -21.76
CA ARG A 220 -11.00 26.01 -21.89
C ARG A 220 -10.57 25.77 -23.34
N CYS A 221 -9.49 25.03 -23.54
CA CYS A 221 -8.99 24.55 -24.83
C CYS A 221 -8.09 23.33 -24.56
N ALA A 222 -8.38 22.18 -25.18
CA ALA A 222 -7.68 20.93 -24.91
C ALA A 222 -7.46 20.67 -23.40
N ALA A 223 -6.21 20.62 -22.95
CA ALA A 223 -5.85 20.39 -21.55
C ALA A 223 -5.78 21.67 -20.70
N TRP A 224 -6.05 22.84 -21.28
CA TRP A 224 -5.92 24.14 -20.63
C TRP A 224 -7.26 24.72 -20.23
N LYS A 225 -7.29 25.37 -19.06
CA LYS A 225 -8.45 26.11 -18.56
C LYS A 225 -8.01 27.43 -17.97
N ILE A 226 -8.76 28.50 -18.21
CA ILE A 226 -8.51 29.82 -17.63
C ILE A 226 -9.76 30.26 -16.89
N GLN A 227 -9.58 30.76 -15.67
CA GLN A 227 -10.64 31.40 -14.89
C GLN A 227 -10.05 32.47 -13.96
N ALA A 228 -10.87 33.46 -13.60
CA ALA A 228 -10.48 34.49 -12.64
C ALA A 228 -10.67 34.00 -11.19
N LYS A 229 -9.67 34.21 -10.35
CA LYS A 229 -9.78 34.10 -8.88
C LYS A 229 -9.52 35.47 -8.30
N THR A 230 -10.55 36.06 -7.69
CA THR A 230 -10.53 37.47 -7.27
C THR A 230 -10.04 38.36 -8.42
N ASP A 231 -8.84 38.93 -8.30
CA ASP A 231 -8.25 39.85 -9.29
C ASP A 231 -7.10 39.22 -10.10
N VAL A 232 -6.94 37.89 -10.04
CA VAL A 232 -5.85 37.17 -10.69
C VAL A 232 -6.37 36.15 -11.69
N LEU A 233 -5.79 36.13 -12.88
CA LEU A 233 -6.03 35.09 -13.87
C LEU A 233 -5.26 33.82 -13.51
N MET A 234 -6.00 32.73 -13.38
CA MET A 234 -5.47 31.41 -13.09
C MET A 234 -5.48 30.56 -14.36
N LEU A 235 -4.34 29.95 -14.67
CA LEU A 235 -4.20 28.95 -15.71
C LEU A 235 -4.16 27.56 -15.08
N GLY A 236 -5.14 26.73 -15.43
CA GLY A 236 -5.22 25.32 -15.09
C GLY A 236 -4.65 24.46 -16.21
N ASN A 237 -3.81 23.49 -15.84
CA ASN A 237 -3.39 22.41 -16.72
C ASN A 237 -4.02 21.09 -16.22
N LEU A 238 -4.73 20.39 -17.11
CA LEU A 238 -5.31 19.08 -16.81
C LEU A 238 -4.18 18.06 -16.59
N ASN A 239 -4.20 17.39 -15.45
CA ASN A 239 -3.20 16.38 -15.09
C ASN A 239 -3.73 14.95 -15.27
N LEU A 240 -2.83 13.96 -15.09
CA LEU A 240 -3.16 12.54 -15.23
C LEU A 240 -4.14 12.03 -14.16
N ASP A 241 -4.36 12.78 -13.09
CA ASP A 241 -5.32 12.46 -12.03
C ASP A 241 -6.71 13.06 -12.29
N ALA A 242 -6.98 13.50 -13.53
CA ALA A 242 -8.25 14.08 -13.96
C ALA A 242 -8.64 15.40 -13.25
N GLY A 243 -7.67 16.09 -12.63
CA GLY A 243 -7.83 17.40 -12.02
C GLY A 243 -7.07 18.51 -12.74
N TYR A 244 -7.29 19.76 -12.35
CA TYR A 244 -6.50 20.90 -12.83
C TYR A 244 -5.45 21.31 -11.81
N SER A 245 -4.21 21.44 -12.26
CA SER A 245 -3.14 22.11 -11.52
C SER A 245 -3.11 23.59 -11.90
N TRP A 246 -3.32 24.47 -10.92
CA TRP A 246 -3.50 25.90 -11.14
C TRP A 246 -2.23 26.73 -10.89
N THR A 247 -1.93 27.67 -11.78
CA THR A 247 -0.85 28.65 -11.63
C THR A 247 -1.30 30.06 -12.07
N LYS A 248 -0.58 31.11 -11.67
CA LYS A 248 -0.86 32.48 -12.13
C LYS A 248 -0.47 32.63 -13.60
N ALA A 249 -1.32 33.26 -14.41
CA ALA A 249 -1.13 33.38 -15.87
C ALA A 249 -0.08 34.42 -16.30
N ASN A 250 0.70 34.99 -15.37
CA ASN A 250 1.49 36.21 -15.53
C ASN A 250 2.46 36.22 -16.74
N ASN A 251 2.98 35.06 -17.17
CA ASN A 251 4.04 34.98 -18.20
C ASN A 251 3.69 34.11 -19.43
N MET A 252 2.47 33.56 -19.55
CA MET A 252 2.12 32.61 -20.63
C MET A 252 1.15 33.16 -21.68
N ILE A 253 0.78 34.44 -21.58
CA ILE A 253 -0.24 35.08 -22.43
C ILE A 253 0.07 35.01 -23.95
N PRO A 254 1.32 35.19 -24.44
CA PRO A 254 1.58 35.19 -25.88
C PRO A 254 1.32 33.85 -26.57
N THR A 255 1.55 32.73 -25.89
CA THR A 255 1.28 31.40 -26.44
C THR A 255 -0.20 31.07 -26.34
N LEU A 256 -0.83 31.47 -25.23
CA LEU A 256 -2.25 31.21 -24.96
C LEU A 256 -3.20 31.97 -25.91
N SER A 257 -2.78 33.14 -26.39
CA SER A 257 -3.58 33.95 -27.31
C SER A 257 -3.71 33.34 -28.72
N THR A 258 -2.88 32.37 -29.07
CA THR A 258 -2.92 31.67 -30.37
C THR A 258 -3.94 30.53 -30.42
N PHE A 259 -4.42 30.07 -29.26
CA PHE A 259 -5.42 29.01 -29.18
C PHE A 259 -6.84 29.51 -29.46
N LYS A 260 -7.69 28.58 -29.87
CA LYS A 260 -9.14 28.77 -29.92
C LYS A 260 -9.75 28.26 -28.63
N TRP A 261 -10.58 29.08 -28.02
CA TRP A 261 -11.12 28.87 -26.68
C TRP A 261 -12.63 28.68 -26.75
N HIS A 262 -13.18 27.90 -25.82
CA HIS A 262 -14.63 27.79 -25.64
C HIS A 262 -15.01 28.07 -24.19
N VAL A 263 -16.22 28.60 -24.01
CA VAL A 263 -16.80 28.86 -22.69
C VAL A 263 -16.97 27.54 -21.92
N ALA A 264 -16.66 27.56 -20.64
CA ALA A 264 -16.77 26.41 -19.75
C ALA A 264 -17.27 26.83 -18.37
N GLU A 265 -17.83 25.86 -17.64
CA GLU A 265 -18.13 26.03 -16.22
C GLU A 265 -16.85 26.23 -15.41
N ARG A 266 -16.96 26.90 -14.26
CA ARG A 266 -15.85 27.08 -13.34
C ARG A 266 -15.49 25.76 -12.67
N SER A 267 -14.24 25.65 -12.22
CA SER A 267 -13.85 24.56 -11.31
C SER A 267 -13.51 25.12 -9.93
N ASP A 268 -13.78 24.32 -8.91
CA ASP A 268 -13.33 24.60 -7.55
C ASP A 268 -11.80 24.59 -7.47
N PHE A 269 -11.27 25.36 -6.52
CA PHE A 269 -9.83 25.55 -6.29
C PHE A 269 -9.29 24.59 -5.25
#